data_AF-A0A813DUB3-F1
#
_entry.id   AF-A0A813DUB3-F1
#
_cell.length_a   1.000
_cell.length_b   1.000
_cell.length_c   1.000
_cell.angle_alpha   90.00
_cell.angle_beta   90.00
_cell.angle_gamma   90.00
#
_symmetry.space_group_name_H-M   'P 1'
#
loop_
_entity.id
_entity.type
_entity.pdbx_description
1 polymer ?
#
loop_
_entity_poly.entity_id
_entity_poly.type
_entity_poly.pdbx_seq_one_letter_code
_entity_poly.pdbx_strand_id
1 'polypeptide(L)'
;MPVPGADSASRPVCGRIRPAWDWIRCLGKWASYLCSPLSAVALQSAPTAAVLQCARAKCQELQKLDVSSSKTQLPVEHLRAAEQHLAAVERWLTGDESALAGGALTVSTRSGQSSSAKVPTQVPEQAERLFRDLGLSDDLERGPEADEFWRVCAPHPPGEIFLKSISCSAKSRNFRYVGKIYISSLRICFHSNLVGVETEFALSWNDISSLRLMQEVQGNTFPVRISTKTEINFDGDDVKELDIRIFDFSGLGALHKSTMYFLGTDLFGMWQKVQD
;
A
#
# COMPACT_ATOMS: atom_id res chain seq x y z
N MET A 1 -23.79 63.22 -28.36
CA MET A 1 -22.94 62.13 -28.90
C MET A 1 -21.53 62.27 -28.35
N PRO A 2 -21.20 61.57 -27.24
CA PRO A 2 -19.82 61.26 -26.90
C PRO A 2 -19.60 59.75 -26.64
N VAL A 3 -18.42 59.27 -27.00
CA VAL A 3 -17.70 58.07 -26.51
C VAL A 3 -16.44 58.66 -25.82
N PRO A 4 -15.78 58.14 -24.74
CA PRO A 4 -15.52 56.72 -24.39
C PRO A 4 -15.42 56.40 -22.86
N GLY A 5 -15.05 55.16 -22.46
CA GLY A 5 -14.45 54.95 -21.13
C GLY A 5 -14.37 53.54 -20.53
N ALA A 6 -13.43 52.72 -21.04
CA ALA A 6 -12.58 51.73 -20.33
C ALA A 6 -13.19 50.71 -19.34
N ASP A 7 -13.23 49.45 -19.77
CA ASP A 7 -13.27 48.26 -18.91
C ASP A 7 -11.98 48.09 -18.10
N SER A 8 -12.14 47.90 -16.79
CA SER A 8 -11.06 47.59 -15.86
C SER A 8 -10.95 46.08 -15.65
N ALA A 9 -9.95 45.47 -16.29
CA ALA A 9 -9.55 44.10 -16.02
C ALA A 9 -8.89 44.01 -14.62
N SER A 10 -9.58 43.36 -13.70
CA SER A 10 -9.05 42.98 -12.39
C SER A 10 -7.95 41.91 -12.55
N ARG A 11 -6.73 42.24 -12.12
CA ARG A 11 -5.64 41.27 -11.98
C ARG A 11 -5.87 40.43 -10.73
N PRO A 12 -5.74 39.09 -10.76
CA PRO A 12 -5.72 38.30 -9.53
C PRO A 12 -4.40 38.53 -8.80
N VAL A 13 -4.54 38.91 -7.53
CA VAL A 13 -3.48 39.06 -6.55
C VAL A 13 -2.85 37.70 -6.27
N CYS A 14 -1.53 37.60 -6.48
CA CYS A 14 -0.74 36.43 -6.15
C CYS A 14 -0.53 36.37 -4.62
N GLY A 15 -1.32 35.54 -3.94
CA GLY A 15 -1.27 35.34 -2.49
C GLY A 15 -0.72 33.95 -2.10
N ARG A 16 0.46 33.95 -1.46
CA ARG A 16 0.98 33.02 -0.45
C ARG A 16 0.97 31.49 -0.72
N ILE A 17 2.15 30.99 -1.08
CA ILE A 17 2.91 29.82 -0.56
C ILE A 17 2.08 28.56 -0.15
N ARG A 18 2.09 27.55 -1.03
CA ARG A 18 1.90 26.11 -0.71
C ARG A 18 3.01 25.31 -1.42
N PRO A 19 4.10 24.86 -0.77
CA PRO A 19 5.25 24.34 -1.51
C PRO A 19 5.38 22.81 -1.59
N ALA A 20 4.73 22.02 -0.72
CA ALA A 20 5.00 20.57 -0.65
C ALA A 20 4.22 19.73 -1.69
N TRP A 21 2.98 20.11 -1.98
CA TRP A 21 2.07 19.29 -2.80
C TRP A 21 2.26 19.46 -4.31
N ASP A 22 2.68 20.64 -4.75
CA ASP A 22 3.05 20.87 -6.16
C ASP A 22 4.33 20.11 -6.54
N TRP A 23 5.17 19.74 -5.56
CA TRP A 23 6.39 18.97 -5.78
C TRP A 23 6.13 17.51 -6.19
N ILE A 24 5.20 16.82 -5.53
CA ILE A 24 4.80 15.44 -5.88
C ILE A 24 4.12 15.42 -7.25
N ARG A 25 3.31 16.44 -7.54
CA ARG A 25 2.65 16.61 -8.83
C ARG A 25 3.65 16.94 -9.95
N CYS A 26 4.71 17.68 -9.63
CA CYS A 26 5.85 17.89 -10.51
C CYS A 26 6.63 16.61 -10.74
N LEU A 27 6.88 15.75 -9.74
CA LEU A 27 7.58 14.47 -9.91
C LEU A 27 6.87 13.51 -10.88
N GLY A 28 5.54 13.39 -10.80
CA GLY A 28 4.75 12.60 -11.75
C GLY A 28 4.82 13.14 -13.19
N LYS A 29 4.77 14.48 -13.36
CA LYS A 29 5.00 15.10 -14.68
C LYS A 29 6.45 15.00 -15.13
N TRP A 30 7.42 15.11 -14.23
CA TRP A 30 8.86 15.01 -14.52
C TRP A 30 9.24 13.62 -15.03
N ALA A 31 8.69 12.56 -14.42
CA ALA A 31 8.87 11.19 -14.89
C ALA A 31 8.36 11.01 -16.33
N SER A 32 7.26 11.67 -16.69
CA SER A 32 6.75 11.65 -18.07
C SER A 32 7.59 12.45 -19.08
N TYR A 33 8.23 13.55 -18.63
CA TYR A 33 9.08 14.39 -19.48
C TYR A 33 10.49 13.83 -19.72
N LEU A 34 11.05 13.09 -18.76
CA LEU A 34 12.40 12.50 -18.89
C LEU A 34 12.44 11.15 -19.61
N CYS A 35 11.28 10.54 -19.90
CA CYS A 35 11.18 9.20 -20.52
C CYS A 35 10.39 9.16 -21.84
N SER A 36 10.21 10.30 -22.51
CA SER A 36 9.62 10.33 -23.86
C SER A 36 10.77 10.34 -24.89
N PRO A 37 11.21 9.18 -25.42
CA PRO A 37 10.34 8.29 -26.18
C PRO A 37 10.62 6.79 -25.95
N LEU A 38 9.78 6.08 -25.18
CA LEU A 38 9.68 4.62 -25.24
C LEU A 38 8.23 4.17 -25.02
N SER A 39 7.36 4.55 -25.94
CA SER A 39 6.02 3.97 -26.08
C SER A 39 6.08 2.74 -26.99
N ALA A 40 6.53 1.62 -26.44
CA ALA A 40 6.10 0.25 -26.78
C ALA A 40 6.98 -0.77 -26.04
N VAL A 41 6.34 -1.90 -25.68
CA VAL A 41 6.90 -3.22 -25.32
C VAL A 41 6.73 -3.65 -23.86
N ALA A 42 6.20 -4.87 -23.79
CA ALA A 42 5.83 -5.76 -22.70
C ALA A 42 6.85 -5.95 -21.57
N LEU A 43 6.31 -6.25 -20.37
CA LEU A 43 6.74 -7.30 -19.43
C LEU A 43 8.23 -7.69 -19.47
N GLN A 44 9.11 -6.74 -19.20
CA GLN A 44 10.49 -7.02 -18.85
C GLN A 44 10.83 -6.26 -17.57
N SER A 45 11.16 -6.98 -16.51
CA SER A 45 11.56 -6.41 -15.22
C SER A 45 12.87 -5.60 -15.31
N ALA A 46 13.72 -5.91 -16.28
CA ALA A 46 15.03 -5.28 -16.48
C ALA A 46 14.96 -3.77 -16.84
N PRO A 47 14.18 -3.32 -17.85
CA PRO A 47 14.04 -1.88 -18.14
C PRO A 47 13.41 -1.10 -16.99
N THR A 48 12.49 -1.71 -16.22
CA THR A 48 11.89 -1.07 -15.05
C THR A 48 12.92 -0.85 -13.93
N ALA A 49 13.78 -1.83 -13.65
CA ALA A 49 14.82 -1.71 -12.64
C ALA A 49 15.83 -0.57 -12.97
N ALA A 50 16.24 -0.44 -14.24
CA ALA A 50 17.13 0.63 -14.67
C ALA A 50 16.53 2.04 -14.49
N VAL A 51 15.22 2.20 -14.74
CA VAL A 51 14.51 3.47 -14.51
C VAL A 51 14.48 3.81 -13.02
N LEU A 52 14.24 2.82 -12.15
CA LEU A 52 14.25 3.02 -10.70
C LEU A 52 15.64 3.41 -10.17
N GLN A 53 16.70 2.79 -10.69
CA GLN A 53 18.08 3.16 -10.39
C GLN A 53 18.38 4.62 -10.75
N CYS A 54 17.95 5.05 -11.94
CA CYS A 54 18.12 6.44 -12.39
C CYS A 54 17.36 7.43 -11.48
N ALA A 55 16.11 7.12 -11.13
CA ALA A 55 15.31 7.93 -10.20
C ALA A 55 15.97 8.02 -8.81
N ARG A 56 16.48 6.90 -8.29
CA ARG A 56 17.18 6.84 -7.01
C ARG A 56 18.47 7.67 -7.02
N ALA A 57 19.27 7.57 -8.09
CA ALA A 57 20.48 8.41 -8.26
C ALA A 57 20.13 9.91 -8.26
N LYS A 58 19.00 10.30 -8.86
CA LYS A 58 18.53 11.69 -8.84
C LYS A 58 18.11 12.14 -7.44
N CYS A 59 17.43 11.30 -6.66
CA CYS A 59 17.12 11.61 -5.26
C CYS A 59 18.40 11.89 -4.45
N GLN A 60 19.44 11.08 -4.63
CA GLN A 60 20.74 11.27 -3.96
C GLN A 60 21.45 12.55 -4.41
N GLU A 61 21.37 12.90 -5.69
CA GLU A 61 21.91 14.17 -6.20
C GLU A 61 21.21 15.39 -5.56
N LEU A 62 19.88 15.35 -5.48
CA LEU A 62 19.08 16.40 -4.87
C LEU A 62 19.36 16.55 -3.36
N GLN A 63 19.53 15.43 -2.64
CA GLN A 63 19.94 15.46 -1.23
C GLN A 63 21.31 16.14 -1.04
N LYS A 64 22.27 15.91 -1.96
CA LYS A 64 23.60 16.54 -1.90
C LYS A 64 23.54 18.05 -2.18
N LEU A 65 22.69 18.47 -3.12
CA LEU A 65 22.53 19.88 -3.47
C LEU A 65 21.91 20.69 -2.32
N ASP A 66 20.99 20.09 -1.56
CA ASP A 66 20.33 20.75 -0.43
C ASP A 66 21.30 21.07 0.72
N VAL A 67 22.27 20.19 0.98
CA VAL A 67 23.33 20.42 1.99
C VAL A 67 24.17 21.67 1.66
N SER A 68 24.24 22.06 0.39
CA SER A 68 25.01 23.22 -0.07
C SER A 68 24.21 24.52 -0.16
N SER A 69 22.88 24.47 -0.10
CA SER A 69 22.00 25.61 -0.32
C SER A 69 21.29 26.02 0.98
N SER A 70 21.79 27.07 1.64
CA SER A 70 21.18 27.60 2.87
C SER A 70 19.82 28.30 2.69
N LYS A 71 19.27 28.34 1.47
CA LYS A 71 18.11 29.19 1.13
C LYS A 71 16.83 28.44 0.75
N THR A 72 16.85 27.11 0.67
CA THR A 72 15.64 26.36 0.32
C THR A 72 15.67 25.08 1.12
N GLN A 73 14.94 25.02 2.24
CA GLN A 73 14.76 23.74 2.95
C GLN A 73 13.90 22.84 2.06
N LEU A 74 14.55 22.06 1.19
CA LEU A 74 13.87 20.91 0.63
C LEU A 74 13.57 19.95 1.80
N PRO A 75 12.42 19.26 1.79
CA PRO A 75 12.14 18.29 2.82
C PRO A 75 13.05 17.06 2.62
N VAL A 76 14.29 17.10 3.14
CA VAL A 76 15.30 16.02 3.03
C VAL A 76 14.72 14.67 3.45
N GLU A 77 13.83 14.67 4.44
CA GLU A 77 13.13 13.48 4.91
C GLU A 77 12.26 12.83 3.82
N HIS A 78 11.59 13.62 2.99
CA HIS A 78 10.76 13.10 1.89
C HIS A 78 11.63 12.52 0.76
N LEU A 79 12.77 13.16 0.45
CA LEU A 79 13.73 12.62 -0.52
C LEU A 79 14.35 11.32 -0.04
N ARG A 80 14.63 11.20 1.27
CA ARG A 80 15.13 9.97 1.89
C ARG A 80 14.08 8.85 1.86
N ALA A 81 12.83 9.17 2.18
CA ALA A 81 11.73 8.20 2.11
C ALA A 81 11.50 7.71 0.67
N ALA A 82 11.54 8.61 -0.31
CA ALA A 82 11.42 8.26 -1.73
C ALA A 82 12.59 7.36 -2.18
N GLU A 83 13.82 7.67 -1.78
CA GLU A 83 15.00 6.85 -2.08
C GLU A 83 14.87 5.43 -1.51
N GLN A 84 14.44 5.30 -0.24
CA GLN A 84 14.24 4.02 0.42
C GLN A 84 13.17 3.18 -0.28
N HIS A 85 12.06 3.81 -0.67
CA HIS A 85 10.99 3.14 -1.40
C HIS A 85 11.47 2.66 -2.78
N LEU A 86 12.15 3.51 -3.55
CA LEU A 86 12.71 3.14 -4.86
C LEU A 86 13.70 1.98 -4.74
N ALA A 87 14.55 1.97 -3.71
CA ALA A 87 15.47 0.87 -3.46
C ALA A 87 14.76 -0.43 -3.08
N ALA A 88 13.66 -0.38 -2.34
CA ALA A 88 12.86 -1.55 -2.01
C ALA A 88 12.19 -2.14 -3.25
N VAL A 89 11.59 -1.31 -4.10
CA VAL A 89 10.96 -1.74 -5.37
C VAL A 89 12.00 -2.30 -6.34
N GLU A 90 13.18 -1.67 -6.43
CA GLU A 90 14.30 -2.16 -7.23
C GLU A 90 14.68 -3.59 -6.83
N ARG A 91 14.90 -3.84 -5.52
CA ARG A 91 15.24 -5.17 -4.99
C ARG A 91 14.15 -6.20 -5.26
N TRP A 92 12.89 -5.80 -5.08
CA TRP A 92 11.76 -6.67 -5.34
C TRP A 92 11.68 -7.10 -6.81
N LEU A 93 11.97 -6.18 -7.73
CA LEU A 93 11.96 -6.46 -9.18
C LEU A 93 13.16 -7.26 -9.66
N THR A 94 14.34 -7.08 -9.05
CA THR A 94 15.56 -7.79 -9.45
C THR A 94 15.69 -9.18 -8.84
N GLY A 95 14.95 -9.47 -7.77
CA GLY A 95 15.09 -10.74 -7.03
C GLY A 95 16.47 -10.92 -6.40
N ASP A 96 17.22 -9.82 -6.21
CA ASP A 96 18.58 -9.84 -5.67
C ASP A 96 18.54 -10.02 -4.14
N GLU A 97 18.21 -11.24 -3.72
CA GLU A 97 18.28 -11.68 -2.32
C GLU A 97 19.73 -11.92 -1.85
N SER A 98 20.69 -11.98 -2.77
CA SER A 98 22.10 -12.28 -2.53
C SER A 98 22.85 -11.21 -1.73
N ALA A 99 22.45 -9.94 -1.83
CA ALA A 99 23.18 -8.82 -1.22
C ALA A 99 22.97 -8.67 0.30
N LEU A 100 22.00 -9.35 0.90
CA LEU A 100 21.70 -9.26 2.34
C LEU A 100 22.34 -10.40 3.18
N ALA A 101 22.86 -11.45 2.54
CA ALA A 101 23.57 -12.54 3.22
C ALA A 101 25.03 -12.20 3.60
N GLY A 102 25.55 -11.03 3.21
CA GLY A 102 26.97 -10.68 3.33
C GLY A 102 27.41 -9.91 4.58
N GLY A 103 26.53 -9.73 5.59
CA GLY A 103 26.78 -8.85 6.74
C GLY A 103 26.89 -9.52 8.11
N ALA A 104 27.00 -10.85 8.19
CA ALA A 104 27.13 -11.55 9.47
C ALA A 104 28.62 -11.71 9.85
N LEU A 105 29.03 -11.00 10.91
CA LEU A 105 30.28 -11.26 11.63
C LEU A 105 30.41 -12.76 11.92
N THR A 106 31.45 -13.38 11.37
CA THR A 106 31.89 -14.73 11.72
C THR A 106 32.41 -14.75 13.16
N VAL A 107 31.53 -15.00 14.12
CA VAL A 107 31.91 -15.47 15.47
C VAL A 107 31.91 -16.99 15.43
N SER A 108 33.11 -17.56 15.30
CA SER A 108 33.36 -18.98 15.51
C SER A 108 33.11 -19.34 16.97
N THR A 109 31.99 -19.99 17.27
CA THR A 109 31.81 -20.77 18.50
C THR A 109 31.62 -22.24 18.17
N ARG A 110 32.48 -23.03 18.79
CA ARG A 110 32.82 -24.43 18.50
C ARG A 110 31.97 -25.36 19.36
N SER A 111 31.42 -26.39 18.71
CA SER A 111 31.08 -27.74 19.20
C SER A 111 30.14 -27.95 20.40
N GLY A 112 29.06 -28.70 20.15
CA GLY A 112 28.31 -29.46 21.16
C GLY A 112 27.14 -30.24 20.55
N GLN A 113 27.37 -31.51 20.19
CA GLN A 113 26.39 -32.44 19.63
C GLN A 113 25.20 -32.70 20.56
N SER A 114 23.97 -32.61 20.01
CA SER A 114 22.88 -33.53 20.35
C SER A 114 21.89 -33.60 19.18
N SER A 115 21.73 -34.81 18.65
CA SER A 115 20.92 -35.17 17.49
C SER A 115 19.46 -35.33 17.89
N SER A 116 18.68 -34.27 17.70
CA SER A 116 17.23 -34.34 17.54
C SER A 116 16.93 -33.79 16.14
N ALA A 117 16.28 -34.59 15.30
CA ALA A 117 15.95 -34.24 13.91
C ALA A 117 14.98 -33.05 13.89
N LYS A 118 15.55 -31.86 13.96
CA LYS A 118 14.87 -30.58 13.87
C LYS A 118 14.43 -30.39 12.42
N VAL A 119 13.17 -30.67 12.15
CA VAL A 119 12.51 -30.29 10.89
C VAL A 119 12.86 -28.81 10.63
N PRO A 120 13.40 -28.44 9.46
CA PRO A 120 13.75 -27.06 9.16
C PRO A 120 12.46 -26.24 9.13
N THR A 121 12.15 -25.59 10.26
CA THR A 121 11.11 -24.58 10.39
C THR A 121 11.57 -23.32 9.63
N GLN A 122 11.63 -23.42 8.30
CA GLN A 122 11.95 -22.31 7.39
C GLN A 122 10.68 -21.55 6.97
N VAL A 123 9.85 -21.20 7.96
CA VAL A 123 8.76 -20.25 7.77
C VAL A 123 9.04 -19.11 8.76
N PRO A 124 9.27 -17.86 8.29
CA PRO A 124 10.25 -17.48 7.24
C PRO A 124 10.85 -16.05 7.43
N GLU A 125 12.12 -15.86 7.08
CA GLU A 125 12.75 -14.52 6.98
C GLU A 125 11.93 -13.53 6.10
N GLN A 126 11.19 -14.05 5.12
CA GLN A 126 10.31 -13.26 4.25
C GLN A 126 9.12 -12.64 5.00
N ALA A 127 8.50 -13.35 5.94
CA ALA A 127 7.38 -12.80 6.68
C ALA A 127 7.85 -11.72 7.65
N GLU A 128 8.95 -11.95 8.38
CA GLU A 128 9.58 -10.92 9.23
C GLU A 128 9.90 -9.64 8.46
N ARG A 129 10.42 -9.78 7.22
CA ARG A 129 10.63 -8.64 6.32
C ARG A 129 9.31 -7.94 5.98
N LEU A 130 8.27 -8.69 5.63
CA LEU A 130 6.96 -8.13 5.28
C LEU A 130 6.31 -7.40 6.49
N PHE A 131 6.39 -7.95 7.69
CA PHE A 131 5.92 -7.29 8.91
C PHE A 131 6.66 -5.99 9.17
N ARG A 132 7.99 -5.99 9.01
CA ARG A 132 8.84 -4.81 9.15
C ARG A 132 8.49 -3.73 8.12
N ASP A 133 8.33 -4.13 6.86
CA ASP A 133 7.98 -3.20 5.77
C ASP A 133 6.61 -2.57 5.97
N LEU A 134 5.63 -3.34 6.47
CA LEU A 134 4.31 -2.84 6.82
C LEU A 134 4.28 -2.14 8.18
N GLY A 135 5.38 -2.17 8.95
CA GLY A 135 5.43 -1.68 10.33
C GLY A 135 4.26 -2.23 11.17
N LEU A 136 3.99 -3.53 11.01
CA LEU A 136 3.06 -4.30 11.83
C LEU A 136 3.86 -4.98 12.94
N SER A 137 3.33 -5.03 14.16
CA SER A 137 4.01 -5.64 15.30
C SER A 137 4.17 -7.16 15.12
N ASP A 138 5.34 -7.70 15.45
CA ASP A 138 5.74 -9.11 15.27
C ASP A 138 4.85 -10.15 15.99
N ASP A 139 3.96 -9.73 16.90
CA ASP A 139 3.17 -10.65 17.73
C ASP A 139 2.05 -11.38 16.96
N LEU A 140 1.87 -11.13 15.66
CA LEU A 140 0.65 -11.51 14.93
C LEU A 140 0.69 -12.89 14.25
N GLU A 141 1.86 -13.47 14.00
CA GLU A 141 1.96 -14.74 13.27
C GLU A 141 1.39 -15.95 14.03
N ARG A 142 1.30 -15.89 15.36
CA ARG A 142 0.93 -17.04 16.21
C ARG A 142 -0.15 -16.72 17.24
N GLY A 143 -1.02 -15.77 16.91
CA GLY A 143 -2.15 -15.40 17.75
C GLY A 143 -3.43 -16.20 17.45
N PRO A 144 -4.43 -16.15 18.33
CA PRO A 144 -5.75 -16.76 18.10
C PRO A 144 -6.44 -16.21 16.84
N GLU A 145 -6.09 -15.00 16.40
CA GLU A 145 -6.58 -14.40 15.16
C GLU A 145 -6.04 -15.10 13.91
N ALA A 146 -4.79 -15.59 13.96
CA ALA A 146 -4.18 -16.33 12.87
C ALA A 146 -4.84 -17.71 12.75
N ASP A 147 -5.06 -18.40 13.87
CA ASP A 147 -5.79 -19.68 13.90
C ASP A 147 -7.22 -19.53 13.36
N GLU A 148 -7.89 -18.42 13.71
CA GLU A 148 -9.20 -18.09 13.17
C GLU A 148 -9.16 -17.87 11.66
N PHE A 149 -8.19 -17.10 11.14
CA PHE A 149 -7.97 -16.91 9.71
C PHE A 149 -7.78 -18.24 8.98
N TRP A 150 -6.90 -19.11 9.47
CA TRP A 150 -6.64 -20.42 8.87
C TRP A 150 -7.85 -21.35 8.91
N ARG A 151 -8.78 -21.13 9.84
CA ARG A 151 -10.03 -21.88 9.90
C ARG A 151 -11.08 -21.35 8.92
N VAL A 152 -11.27 -20.03 8.86
CA VAL A 152 -12.41 -19.41 8.16
C VAL A 152 -12.10 -19.01 6.71
N CYS A 153 -10.83 -18.81 6.34
CA CYS A 153 -10.47 -18.31 5.01
C CYS A 153 -9.98 -19.39 4.05
N ALA A 154 -10.65 -20.55 3.98
CA ALA A 154 -10.26 -21.62 3.08
C ALA A 154 -10.72 -21.35 1.61
N PRO A 155 -10.00 -21.87 0.59
CA PRO A 155 -8.74 -22.61 0.65
C PRO A 155 -7.53 -21.68 0.80
N HIS A 156 -6.42 -22.20 1.32
CA HIS A 156 -5.17 -21.45 1.56
C HIS A 156 -4.14 -21.68 0.45
N PRO A 157 -3.81 -20.67 -0.35
CA PRO A 157 -2.74 -20.80 -1.33
C PRO A 157 -1.38 -21.06 -0.64
N PRO A 158 -0.48 -21.82 -1.25
CA PRO A 158 0.85 -22.07 -0.70
C PRO A 158 1.63 -20.75 -0.56
N GLY A 159 2.25 -20.54 0.60
CA GLY A 159 3.01 -19.33 0.89
C GLY A 159 2.18 -18.12 1.30
N GLU A 160 0.87 -18.28 1.54
CA GLU A 160 0.07 -17.25 2.17
C GLU A 160 0.58 -16.95 3.59
N ILE A 161 0.69 -15.67 3.94
CA ILE A 161 1.12 -15.20 5.26
C ILE A 161 0.00 -14.35 5.81
N PHE A 162 -0.52 -14.71 6.99
CA PHE A 162 -1.48 -13.89 7.71
C PHE A 162 -0.80 -12.65 8.29
N LEU A 163 -1.37 -11.46 8.06
CA LEU A 163 -0.77 -10.20 8.48
C LEU A 163 -1.52 -9.55 9.66
N LYS A 164 -2.84 -9.38 9.52
CA LYS A 164 -3.63 -8.66 10.52
C LYS A 164 -5.11 -8.98 10.42
N SER A 165 -5.80 -9.00 11.56
CA SER A 165 -7.27 -8.93 11.60
C SER A 165 -7.74 -7.52 11.98
N ILE A 166 -8.86 -7.10 11.38
CA ILE A 166 -9.47 -5.78 11.53
C ILE A 166 -10.95 -5.97 11.83
N SER A 167 -11.42 -5.42 12.95
CA SER A 167 -12.84 -5.41 13.29
C SER A 167 -13.59 -4.42 12.39
N CYS A 168 -14.64 -4.90 11.71
CA CYS A 168 -15.37 -4.09 10.74
C CYS A 168 -16.83 -4.53 10.55
N SER A 169 -17.56 -3.84 9.68
CA SER A 169 -18.80 -4.34 9.10
C SER A 169 -18.83 -4.18 7.59
N ALA A 170 -19.34 -5.17 6.87
CA ALA A 170 -19.57 -5.11 5.43
C ALA A 170 -21.08 -4.90 5.16
N LYS A 171 -21.40 -4.04 4.20
CA LYS A 171 -22.78 -3.80 3.77
C LYS A 171 -23.13 -4.71 2.60
N SER A 172 -24.24 -5.43 2.71
CA SER A 172 -24.92 -6.08 1.57
C SER A 172 -26.34 -5.57 1.52
N ARG A 173 -26.82 -5.17 0.34
CA ARG A 173 -28.17 -4.59 0.14
C ARG A 173 -28.53 -3.57 1.25
N ASN A 174 -29.48 -3.94 2.13
CA ASN A 174 -30.01 -3.13 3.22
C ASN A 174 -29.51 -3.56 4.61
N PHE A 175 -28.56 -4.50 4.67
CA PHE A 175 -28.05 -5.06 5.92
C PHE A 175 -26.55 -4.80 6.08
N ARG A 176 -26.09 -4.76 7.35
CA ARG A 176 -24.66 -4.66 7.69
C ARG A 176 -24.26 -5.85 8.55
N TYR A 177 -23.36 -6.66 7.99
CA TYR A 177 -22.76 -7.80 8.64
C TYR A 177 -21.58 -7.34 9.48
N VAL A 178 -21.63 -7.52 10.80
CA VAL A 178 -20.51 -7.24 11.70
C VAL A 178 -19.57 -8.44 11.70
N GLY A 179 -18.28 -8.21 11.50
CA GLY A 179 -17.31 -9.28 11.36
C GLY A 179 -15.88 -8.77 11.43
N LYS A 180 -14.98 -9.55 10.83
CA LYS A 180 -13.56 -9.19 10.72
C LYS A 180 -13.11 -9.28 9.28
N ILE A 181 -12.24 -8.35 8.91
CA ILE A 181 -11.38 -8.49 7.74
C ILE A 181 -10.04 -9.07 8.18
N TYR A 182 -9.59 -10.10 7.49
CA TYR A 182 -8.25 -10.65 7.60
C TYR A 182 -7.45 -10.22 6.39
N ILE A 183 -6.29 -9.63 6.63
CA ILE A 183 -5.33 -9.23 5.63
C ILE A 183 -4.25 -10.31 5.58
N SER A 184 -4.00 -10.85 4.39
CA SER A 184 -2.86 -11.74 4.13
C SER A 184 -1.94 -11.15 3.06
N SER A 185 -0.80 -11.80 2.84
CA SER A 185 0.13 -11.46 1.76
C SER A 185 -0.47 -11.60 0.36
N LEU A 186 -1.58 -12.32 0.19
CA LEU A 186 -2.16 -12.65 -1.12
C LEU A 186 -3.57 -12.10 -1.34
N ARG A 187 -4.34 -11.87 -0.26
CA ARG A 187 -5.75 -11.49 -0.35
C ARG A 187 -6.25 -10.78 0.90
N ILE A 188 -7.44 -10.20 0.76
CA ILE A 188 -8.28 -9.75 1.85
C ILE A 188 -9.44 -10.73 1.98
N CYS A 189 -9.73 -11.20 3.19
CA CYS A 189 -10.88 -12.03 3.47
C CYS A 189 -11.79 -11.35 4.49
N PHE A 190 -13.10 -11.40 4.30
CA PHE A 190 -14.07 -10.99 5.32
C PHE A 190 -14.82 -12.21 5.79
N HIS A 191 -15.08 -12.28 7.09
CA HIS A 191 -15.95 -13.28 7.68
C HIS A 191 -16.80 -12.63 8.77
N SER A 192 -18.10 -12.89 8.72
CA SER A 192 -19.08 -12.48 9.73
C SER A 192 -19.72 -13.73 10.33
N ASN A 193 -19.73 -13.81 11.66
CA ASN A 193 -20.41 -14.86 12.40
C ASN A 193 -21.36 -14.21 13.41
N LEU A 194 -22.49 -13.69 12.93
CA LEU A 194 -23.49 -13.06 13.77
C LEU A 194 -24.79 -13.87 13.76
N VAL A 195 -25.06 -14.56 14.87
CA VAL A 195 -26.34 -15.22 15.21
C VAL A 195 -26.98 -15.97 14.03
N GLY A 196 -26.26 -16.94 13.47
CA GLY A 196 -26.80 -17.84 12.44
C GLY A 196 -26.89 -17.26 11.02
N VAL A 197 -26.38 -16.06 10.79
CA VAL A 197 -26.12 -15.53 9.45
C VAL A 197 -24.61 -15.43 9.26
N GLU A 198 -24.07 -16.39 8.54
CA GLU A 198 -22.66 -16.42 8.15
C GLU A 198 -22.53 -15.88 6.73
N THR A 199 -21.61 -14.95 6.54
CA THR A 199 -21.26 -14.44 5.22
C THR A 199 -19.78 -14.18 5.16
N GLU A 200 -19.19 -14.47 4.00
CA GLU A 200 -17.78 -14.34 3.77
C GLU A 200 -17.47 -13.97 2.33
N PHE A 201 -16.31 -13.38 2.13
CA PHE A 201 -15.70 -13.25 0.80
C PHE A 201 -14.20 -13.34 0.94
N ALA A 202 -13.53 -13.77 -0.13
CA ALA A 202 -12.08 -13.76 -0.26
C ALA A 202 -11.70 -13.08 -1.58
N LEU A 203 -10.89 -12.04 -1.51
CA LEU A 203 -10.51 -11.19 -2.65
C LEU A 203 -8.99 -11.12 -2.78
N SER A 204 -8.45 -11.61 -3.90
CA SER A 204 -7.03 -11.38 -4.19
C SER A 204 -6.74 -9.90 -4.33
N TRP A 205 -5.57 -9.46 -3.88
CA TRP A 205 -5.08 -8.10 -4.17
C TRP A 205 -5.13 -7.79 -5.67
N ASN A 206 -4.87 -8.79 -6.52
CA ASN A 206 -4.92 -8.64 -7.97
C ASN A 206 -6.33 -8.38 -8.51
N ASP A 207 -7.38 -8.77 -7.80
CA ASP A 207 -8.77 -8.60 -8.21
C ASP A 207 -9.36 -7.28 -7.71
N ILE A 208 -8.65 -6.57 -6.84
CA ILE A 208 -9.06 -5.26 -6.33
C ILE A 208 -8.64 -4.19 -7.33
N SER A 209 -9.59 -3.39 -7.79
CA SER A 209 -9.34 -2.26 -8.67
C SER A 209 -8.96 -1.01 -7.88
N SER A 210 -9.62 -0.76 -6.74
CA SER A 210 -9.21 0.28 -5.79
C SER A 210 -9.82 0.07 -4.41
N LEU A 211 -9.12 0.53 -3.36
CA LEU A 211 -9.72 0.76 -2.03
C LEU A 211 -9.74 2.26 -1.73
N ARG A 212 -10.86 2.79 -1.24
CA ARG A 212 -11.02 4.22 -0.98
C ARG A 212 -11.69 4.51 0.34
N LEU A 213 -11.17 5.46 1.10
CA LEU A 213 -11.85 6.01 2.26
C LEU A 213 -12.92 7.00 1.78
N MET A 214 -14.17 6.76 2.18
CA MET A 214 -15.30 7.62 1.87
C MET A 214 -15.31 8.85 2.80
N GLN A 215 -15.68 10.02 2.29
CA GLN A 215 -15.62 11.29 3.05
C GLN A 215 -16.67 11.38 4.18
N GLU A 216 -17.65 10.49 4.20
CA GLU A 216 -18.70 10.45 5.21
C GLU A 216 -18.22 9.81 6.53
N VAL A 217 -17.26 10.46 7.20
CA VAL A 217 -16.83 10.03 8.53
C VAL A 217 -17.90 10.45 9.54
N GLN A 218 -18.81 9.54 9.86
CA GLN A 218 -19.76 9.68 10.95
C GLN A 218 -19.24 8.91 12.17
N GLY A 219 -18.87 9.65 13.22
CA GLY A 219 -18.41 9.08 14.49
C GLY A 219 -17.05 8.39 14.39
N ASN A 220 -16.87 7.30 15.15
CA ASN A 220 -15.61 6.56 15.27
C ASN A 220 -15.47 5.44 14.23
N THR A 221 -16.18 5.53 13.11
CA THR A 221 -16.12 4.49 12.06
C THR A 221 -15.59 5.07 10.77
N PHE A 222 -14.80 4.28 10.05
CA PHE A 222 -14.09 4.69 8.85
C PHE A 222 -14.68 3.92 7.65
N PRO A 223 -15.58 4.53 6.86
CA PRO A 223 -16.17 3.88 5.71
C PRO A 223 -15.14 3.73 4.59
N VAL A 224 -14.86 2.50 4.19
CA VAL A 224 -13.95 2.15 3.10
C VAL A 224 -14.74 1.42 2.02
N ARG A 225 -14.61 1.87 0.77
CA ARG A 225 -15.16 1.19 -0.40
C ARG A 225 -14.08 0.39 -1.10
N ILE A 226 -14.35 -0.88 -1.35
CA ILE A 226 -13.51 -1.76 -2.17
C ILE A 226 -14.20 -1.92 -3.52
N SER A 227 -13.59 -1.42 -4.58
CA SER A 227 -14.00 -1.71 -5.96
C SER A 227 -13.21 -2.90 -6.46
N THR A 228 -13.89 -3.85 -7.09
CA THR A 228 -13.28 -5.04 -7.69
C THR A 228 -13.15 -4.88 -9.21
N LYS A 229 -12.29 -5.68 -9.84
CA LYS A 229 -12.14 -5.75 -11.30
C LYS A 229 -13.24 -6.60 -11.93
N THR A 230 -13.62 -7.67 -11.25
CA THR A 230 -14.70 -8.59 -11.63
C THR A 230 -15.79 -8.58 -10.57
N GLU A 231 -17.01 -8.93 -10.97
CA GLU A 231 -18.09 -9.17 -10.01
C GLU A 231 -17.71 -10.32 -9.08
N ILE A 232 -18.07 -10.18 -7.81
CA ILE A 232 -17.90 -11.21 -6.79
C ILE A 232 -19.22 -11.50 -6.12
N ASN A 233 -19.41 -12.76 -5.73
CA ASN A 233 -20.61 -13.15 -4.99
C ASN A 233 -20.44 -12.79 -3.51
N PHE A 234 -21.31 -11.94 -3.00
CA PHE A 234 -21.38 -11.59 -1.58
C PHE A 234 -22.83 -11.64 -1.13
N ASP A 235 -23.14 -12.53 -0.18
CA ASP A 235 -24.50 -12.73 0.34
C ASP A 235 -25.54 -13.07 -0.77
N GLY A 236 -25.11 -13.85 -1.77
CA GLY A 236 -25.95 -14.26 -2.90
C GLY A 236 -26.13 -13.19 -3.99
N ASP A 237 -25.46 -12.04 -3.87
CA ASP A 237 -25.44 -11.00 -4.90
C ASP A 237 -24.09 -10.90 -5.58
N ASP A 238 -24.12 -10.66 -6.89
CA ASP A 238 -22.94 -10.29 -7.65
C ASP A 238 -22.70 -8.78 -7.54
N VAL A 239 -21.61 -8.40 -6.86
CA VAL A 239 -21.28 -7.01 -6.55
C VAL A 239 -19.91 -6.63 -7.12
N LYS A 240 -19.79 -5.38 -7.62
CA LYS A 240 -18.51 -4.77 -8.02
C LYS A 240 -17.92 -3.84 -6.96
N GLU A 241 -18.73 -3.44 -5.99
CA GLU A 241 -18.34 -2.52 -4.93
C GLU A 241 -18.80 -3.07 -3.59
N LEU A 242 -17.87 -3.14 -2.63
CA LEU A 242 -18.14 -3.50 -1.24
C LEU A 242 -17.94 -2.28 -0.35
N ASP A 243 -18.98 -1.94 0.40
CA ASP A 243 -18.94 -0.86 1.39
C ASP A 243 -18.65 -1.44 2.79
N ILE A 244 -17.43 -1.23 3.28
CA ILE A 244 -16.98 -1.67 4.60
C ILE A 244 -16.91 -0.47 5.56
N ARG A 245 -17.11 -0.70 6.86
CA ARG A 245 -16.83 0.26 7.93
C ARG A 245 -15.86 -0.35 8.92
N ILE A 246 -14.68 0.24 9.06
CA ILE A 246 -13.68 -0.15 10.05
C ILE A 246 -13.97 0.58 11.37
N PHE A 247 -13.85 -0.12 12.49
CA PHE A 247 -14.25 0.42 13.80
C PHE A 247 -13.13 1.09 14.58
N ASP A 248 -11.87 0.89 14.18
CA ASP A 248 -10.73 1.44 14.88
C ASP A 248 -9.68 2.01 13.91
N PHE A 249 -8.96 3.02 14.40
CA PHE A 249 -7.97 3.73 13.59
C PHE A 249 -6.73 2.86 13.29
N SER A 250 -6.38 1.92 14.17
CA SER A 250 -5.24 1.04 13.96
C SER A 250 -5.47 0.08 12.79
N GLY A 251 -6.69 -0.47 12.68
CA GLY A 251 -7.12 -1.31 11.58
C GLY A 251 -7.14 -0.54 10.26
N LEU A 252 -7.64 0.71 10.27
CA LEU A 252 -7.56 1.56 9.09
C LEU A 252 -6.10 1.79 8.66
N GLY A 253 -5.21 2.05 9.61
CA GLY A 253 -3.77 2.20 9.35
C GLY A 253 -3.14 0.95 8.74
N ALA A 254 -3.47 -0.24 9.28
CA ALA A 254 -2.99 -1.51 8.74
C ALA A 254 -3.49 -1.76 7.31
N LEU A 255 -4.78 -1.50 7.05
CA LEU A 255 -5.35 -1.62 5.70
C LEU A 255 -4.70 -0.64 4.74
N HIS A 256 -4.48 0.61 5.17
CA HIS A 256 -3.82 1.64 4.37
C HIS A 256 -2.42 1.22 3.93
N LYS A 257 -1.58 0.79 4.87
CA LYS A 257 -0.22 0.33 4.56
C LYS A 257 -0.22 -0.89 3.66
N SER A 258 -1.12 -1.84 3.89
CA SER A 258 -1.26 -3.03 3.05
C SER A 258 -1.69 -2.66 1.63
N THR A 259 -2.65 -1.74 1.48
CA THR A 259 -3.09 -1.24 0.18
C THR A 259 -1.94 -0.55 -0.57
N MET A 260 -1.17 0.30 0.12
CA MET A 260 0.00 0.95 -0.47
C MET A 260 1.05 -0.06 -0.92
N TYR A 261 1.27 -1.10 -0.13
CA TYR A 261 2.26 -2.14 -0.43
C TYR A 261 1.82 -3.03 -1.60
N PHE A 262 0.61 -3.58 -1.57
CA PHE A 262 0.15 -4.58 -2.55
C PHE A 262 -0.44 -3.97 -3.83
N LEU A 263 -1.09 -2.81 -3.74
CA LEU A 263 -1.74 -2.17 -4.90
C LEU A 263 -0.95 -0.98 -5.43
N GLY A 264 0.06 -0.50 -4.71
CA GLY A 264 0.78 0.73 -5.05
C GLY A 264 -0.08 2.00 -4.98
N THR A 265 -1.26 1.93 -4.34
CA THR A 265 -2.22 3.03 -4.22
C THR A 265 -2.58 3.27 -2.76
N ASP A 266 -2.90 4.51 -2.40
CA ASP A 266 -3.35 4.85 -1.07
C ASP A 266 -4.89 4.82 -0.94
N LEU A 267 -5.39 4.59 0.28
CA LEU A 267 -6.82 4.71 0.59
C LEU A 267 -7.36 6.14 0.38
N PHE A 268 -6.48 7.14 0.40
CA PHE A 268 -6.85 8.55 0.37
C PHE A 268 -6.88 9.15 -1.03
N GLY A 269 -6.61 8.33 -2.06
CA GLY A 269 -6.61 8.61 -3.50
C GLY A 269 -6.77 10.07 -3.93
N MET A 270 -5.80 10.59 -4.68
CA MET A 270 -5.99 11.85 -5.39
C MET A 270 -7.14 11.73 -6.41
N TRP A 271 -8.20 12.50 -6.18
CA TRP A 271 -9.27 12.69 -7.14
C TRP A 271 -8.72 13.22 -8.47
N GLN A 272 -8.56 12.36 -9.46
CA GLN A 272 -8.79 12.77 -10.83
C GLN A 272 -10.25 12.48 -11.12
N LYS A 273 -11.06 13.55 -11.15
CA LYS A 273 -12.37 13.48 -11.80
C LYS A 273 -12.10 12.92 -13.20
N VAL A 274 -12.52 11.68 -13.43
CA VAL A 274 -12.76 11.23 -14.80
C VAL A 274 -13.92 12.12 -15.25
N GLN A 275 -13.61 13.09 -16.11
CA GLN A 275 -14.64 13.83 -16.81
C GLN A 275 -15.22 12.86 -17.82
N ASP A 276 -16.41 12.34 -17.51
CA ASP A 276 -17.31 11.77 -18.50
C ASP A 276 -17.89 12.88 -19.40
#